data_AF-A0A2G4I598-F1
#
_entry.id   AF-A0A2G4I598-F1
#
_cell.length_a   1.000
_cell.length_b   1.000
_cell.length_c   1.000
_cell.angle_alpha   90.00
_cell.angle_beta   90.00
_cell.angle_gamma   90.00
#
_symmetry.space_group_name_H-M   'P 1'
#
loop_
_entity.id
_entity.type
_entity.pdbx_description
1 polymer ?
#
loop_
_entity_poly.entity_id
_entity_poly.type
_entity_poly.pdbx_seq_one_letter_code
_entity_poly.pdbx_strand_id
1 'polypeptide(L)'
;MPTGAVIKLASPATQESWEIPVLHEDDQLLAVAKPSRLLASPDRYDPQRPNLMQLLHEGIAQGAAWATKRNLTYLANAHRIDFEASGVLLLAKTKPALVALANEFGANLPTKTYVALTRGMPAEPEFTVDAKIGPQTRQLGLMRIDTQGGKKALTQFKVIEQFRGYTLLHCQPLTDRTHQIRVHLR
;
A
#
# COMPACT_ATOMS: atom_id res chain seq x y z
N MET A 1 3.27 10.19 -17.22
CA MET A 1 3.56 11.42 -16.47
C MET A 1 2.44 11.63 -15.48
N PRO A 2 2.69 11.84 -14.17
CA PRO A 2 1.62 12.23 -13.25
C PRO A 2 0.92 13.48 -13.79
N THR A 3 -0.40 13.55 -13.67
CA THR A 3 -1.23 14.62 -14.27
C THR A 3 -1.01 16.00 -13.64
N GLY A 4 -0.02 16.15 -12.73
CA GLY A 4 0.24 17.35 -11.94
C GLY A 4 -0.85 17.66 -10.90
N ALA A 5 -1.95 16.89 -10.89
CA ALA A 5 -3.06 17.12 -9.99
C ALA A 5 -2.78 16.52 -8.60
N VAL A 6 -3.06 17.29 -7.56
CA VAL A 6 -2.83 16.91 -6.16
C VAL A 6 -4.15 17.00 -5.40
N ILE A 7 -4.47 15.99 -4.59
CA ILE A 7 -5.56 16.02 -3.62
C ILE A 7 -4.95 16.43 -2.27
N LYS A 8 -5.44 17.53 -1.70
CA LYS A 8 -5.01 18.02 -0.38
C LYS A 8 -5.99 17.51 0.67
N LEU A 9 -5.48 16.77 1.65
CA LEU A 9 -6.24 16.22 2.75
C LEU A 9 -5.68 16.73 4.08
N ALA A 10 -6.56 16.91 5.06
CA ALA A 10 -6.16 17.27 6.41
C ALA A 10 -7.06 16.54 7.41
N SER A 11 -6.50 16.15 8.55
CA SER A 11 -7.24 15.56 9.66
C SER A 11 -7.38 16.61 10.77
N PRO A 12 -8.59 17.14 11.02
CA PRO A 12 -8.81 18.11 12.10
C PRO A 12 -8.44 17.56 13.49
N ALA A 13 -8.64 16.26 13.70
CA ALA A 13 -8.38 15.59 14.98
C ALA A 13 -6.88 15.56 15.35
N THR A 14 -6.00 15.43 14.35
CA THR A 14 -4.55 15.31 14.54
C THR A 14 -3.76 16.54 14.10
N GLN A 15 -4.42 17.48 13.41
CA GLN A 15 -3.81 18.65 12.75
C GLN A 15 -2.75 18.28 11.69
N GLU A 16 -2.72 17.02 11.26
CA GLU A 16 -1.86 16.56 10.18
C GLU A 16 -2.48 16.87 8.80
N SER A 17 -1.63 17.09 7.80
CA SER A 17 -2.05 17.32 6.42
C SER A 17 -1.16 16.59 5.43
N TRP A 18 -1.73 16.23 4.29
CA TRP A 18 -1.08 15.46 3.24
C TRP A 18 -1.41 16.01 1.87
N GLU A 19 -0.39 16.05 1.01
CA GLU A 19 -0.55 16.20 -0.43
C GLU A 19 -0.50 14.82 -1.07
N ILE A 20 -1.56 14.46 -1.78
CA ILE A 20 -1.74 13.15 -2.40
C ILE A 20 -1.71 13.33 -3.93
N PRO A 21 -0.56 13.11 -4.59
CA PRO A 21 -0.46 13.19 -6.04
C PRO A 21 -1.39 12.18 -6.72
N VAL A 22 -2.09 12.64 -7.76
CA VAL A 22 -2.85 11.78 -8.66
C VAL A 22 -1.91 11.32 -9.78
N LEU A 23 -1.73 10.01 -9.88
CA LEU A 23 -0.83 9.37 -10.84
C LEU A 23 -1.56 9.03 -12.13
N HIS A 24 -2.83 8.63 -12.01
CA HIS A 24 -3.72 8.27 -13.12
C HIS A 24 -5.17 8.49 -12.70
N GLU A 25 -6.01 8.89 -13.64
CA GLU A 25 -7.45 8.99 -13.43
C GLU A 25 -8.18 8.71 -14.76
N ASP A 26 -9.18 7.83 -14.71
CA ASP A 26 -10.13 7.58 -15.79
C ASP A 26 -11.56 7.46 -15.20
N ASP A 27 -12.52 6.96 -15.99
CA ASP A 27 -13.92 6.85 -15.57
C ASP A 27 -14.14 5.81 -14.46
N GLN A 28 -13.27 4.81 -14.36
CA GLN A 28 -13.41 3.66 -13.47
C GLN A 28 -12.41 3.68 -12.32
N LEU A 29 -11.23 4.25 -12.54
CA LEU A 29 -10.07 4.12 -11.66
C LEU A 29 -9.44 5.48 -11.32
N LEU A 30 -8.91 5.55 -10.12
CA LEU A 30 -8.07 6.63 -9.62
C LEU A 30 -6.84 6.02 -8.97
N ALA A 31 -5.65 6.29 -9.52
CA ALA A 31 -4.38 5.90 -8.90
C ALA A 31 -3.76 7.10 -8.20
N VAL A 32 -3.41 6.94 -6.93
CA VAL A 32 -2.81 7.98 -6.10
C VAL A 32 -1.48 7.54 -5.51
N ALA A 33 -0.58 8.50 -5.27
CA ALA A 33 0.64 8.27 -4.50
C ALA A 33 0.35 8.45 -3.01
N LYS A 34 0.11 7.33 -2.29
CA LYS A 34 -0.04 7.35 -0.84
C LYS A 34 1.30 7.72 -0.20
N PRO A 35 1.36 8.75 0.68
CA PRO A 35 2.57 9.08 1.42
C PRO A 35 2.86 8.00 2.48
N SER A 36 4.11 7.96 2.93
CA SER A 36 4.47 7.20 4.13
C SER A 36 3.79 7.84 5.35
N ARG A 37 3.57 7.05 6.40
CA ARG A 37 2.96 7.46 7.66
C ARG A 37 1.51 7.94 7.54
N LEU A 38 0.78 7.45 6.55
CA LEU A 38 -0.67 7.55 6.45
C LEU A 38 -1.26 6.15 6.24
N LEU A 39 -2.21 5.74 7.07
CA LEU A 39 -2.87 4.45 6.87
C LEU A 39 -3.66 4.44 5.57
N ALA A 40 -3.70 3.32 4.85
CA ALA A 40 -4.55 3.20 3.67
C ALA A 40 -6.04 3.13 4.07
N SER A 41 -6.38 2.32 5.07
CA SER A 41 -7.76 2.05 5.54
C SER A 41 -7.80 2.09 7.07
N PRO A 42 -8.99 2.12 7.71
CA PRO A 42 -9.11 2.17 9.16
C PRO A 42 -8.31 1.08 9.87
N ASP A 43 -7.64 1.46 10.97
CA ASP A 43 -6.90 0.51 11.79
C ASP A 43 -7.85 -0.33 12.64
N ARG A 44 -7.48 -1.59 12.86
CA ARG A 44 -8.30 -2.52 13.65
C ARG A 44 -8.20 -2.23 15.16
N TYR A 45 -7.06 -1.73 15.60
CA TYR A 45 -6.71 -1.54 17.01
C TYR A 45 -6.79 -0.07 17.43
N ASP A 46 -6.69 0.85 16.48
CA ASP A 46 -6.85 2.29 16.69
C ASP A 46 -7.78 2.93 15.63
N PRO A 47 -9.11 2.78 15.77
CA PRO A 47 -10.07 3.30 14.79
C PRO A 47 -10.08 4.82 14.63
N GLN A 48 -9.51 5.56 15.60
CA GLN A 48 -9.44 7.03 15.55
C GLN A 48 -8.26 7.52 14.73
N ARG A 49 -7.30 6.64 14.42
CA ARG A 49 -6.12 7.00 13.64
C ARG A 49 -6.49 7.43 12.22
N PRO A 50 -6.00 8.58 11.74
CA PRO A 50 -6.26 9.03 10.39
C PRO A 50 -5.85 8.00 9.34
N ASN A 51 -6.70 7.83 8.33
CA ASN A 51 -6.44 6.98 7.18
C ASN A 51 -6.95 7.63 5.90
N LEU A 52 -6.29 7.30 4.78
CA LEU A 52 -6.53 7.90 3.48
C LEU A 52 -7.98 7.71 3.02
N MET A 53 -8.56 6.52 3.15
CA MET A 53 -9.93 6.27 2.71
C MET A 53 -10.96 7.11 3.45
N GLN A 54 -10.84 7.20 4.78
CA GLN A 54 -11.74 8.05 5.57
C GLN A 54 -11.63 9.51 5.15
N LEU A 55 -10.41 10.05 5.03
CA LEU A 55 -10.22 11.45 4.62
C LEU A 55 -10.75 11.74 3.21
N LEU A 56 -10.61 10.79 2.28
CA LEU A 56 -11.19 10.90 0.93
C LEU A 56 -12.72 10.89 0.97
N HIS A 57 -13.31 9.98 1.76
CA HIS A 57 -14.77 9.89 1.91
C HIS A 57 -15.37 11.12 2.56
N GLU A 58 -14.73 11.65 3.60
CA GLU A 58 -15.12 12.90 4.25
C GLU A 58 -15.07 14.07 3.25
N GLY A 59 -13.98 14.17 2.46
CA GLY A 59 -13.87 15.21 1.43
C GLY A 59 -14.93 15.09 0.33
N ILE A 60 -15.29 13.88 -0.09
CA ILE A 60 -16.41 13.64 -1.03
C ILE A 60 -17.74 14.09 -0.40
N ALA A 61 -18.03 13.65 0.83
CA ALA A 61 -19.27 13.96 1.52
C ALA A 61 -19.46 15.46 1.77
N GLN A 62 -18.36 16.19 1.99
CA GLN A 62 -18.33 17.64 2.19
C GLN A 62 -18.34 18.43 0.88
N GLY A 63 -18.27 17.78 -0.28
CA GLY A 63 -18.22 18.45 -1.58
C GLY A 63 -16.93 19.24 -1.80
N ALA A 64 -15.80 18.73 -1.31
CA ALA A 64 -14.49 19.36 -1.49
C ALA A 64 -14.22 19.62 -2.98
N ALA A 65 -13.62 20.77 -3.30
CA ALA A 65 -13.42 21.22 -4.69
C ALA A 65 -12.73 20.16 -5.57
N TRP A 66 -11.77 19.41 -5.01
CA TRP A 66 -11.09 18.33 -5.74
C TRP A 66 -12.01 17.15 -6.07
N ALA A 67 -13.01 16.86 -5.23
CA ALA A 67 -13.98 15.80 -5.43
C ALA A 67 -15.06 16.23 -6.43
N THR A 68 -15.62 17.43 -6.25
CA THR A 68 -16.66 17.99 -7.14
C THR A 68 -16.13 18.18 -8.56
N LYS A 69 -14.90 18.69 -8.73
CA LYS A 69 -14.27 18.83 -10.07
C LYS A 69 -14.14 17.50 -10.81
N ARG A 70 -14.05 16.38 -10.08
CA ARG A 70 -13.91 15.03 -10.62
C ARG A 70 -15.23 14.27 -10.69
N ASN A 71 -16.33 14.90 -10.29
CA ASN A 71 -17.63 14.26 -10.14
C ASN A 71 -17.57 12.97 -9.29
N LEU A 72 -16.76 12.99 -8.23
CA LEU A 72 -16.57 11.83 -7.36
C LEU A 72 -17.70 11.73 -6.34
N THR A 73 -18.49 10.66 -6.42
CA THR A 73 -19.50 10.27 -5.43
C THR A 73 -19.15 8.99 -4.70
N TYR A 74 -18.15 8.26 -5.20
CA TYR A 74 -17.71 6.97 -4.68
C TYR A 74 -16.21 6.79 -4.92
N LEU A 75 -15.52 6.28 -3.90
CA LEU A 75 -14.15 5.77 -4.01
C LEU A 75 -13.99 4.56 -3.09
N ALA A 76 -13.32 3.51 -3.54
CA ALA A 76 -13.00 2.37 -2.69
C ALA A 76 -11.68 1.71 -3.09
N ASN A 77 -10.90 1.24 -2.11
CA ASN A 77 -9.68 0.49 -2.36
C ASN A 77 -9.94 -1.02 -2.33
N ALA A 78 -9.37 -1.76 -3.28
CA ALA A 78 -9.37 -3.24 -3.27
C ALA A 78 -8.13 -3.84 -2.58
N HIS A 79 -7.07 -3.05 -2.44
CA HIS A 79 -5.81 -3.44 -1.81
C HIS A 79 -5.33 -2.36 -0.85
N ARG A 80 -4.26 -2.64 -0.09
CA ARG A 80 -3.72 -1.72 0.91
C ARG A 80 -2.20 -1.69 0.85
N ILE A 81 -1.64 -0.53 1.19
CA ILE A 81 -0.22 -0.33 1.43
C ILE A 81 -0.03 -0.06 2.93
N ASP A 82 1.01 -0.64 3.52
CA ASP A 82 1.37 -0.49 4.93
C ASP A 82 1.50 0.99 5.34
N PHE A 83 1.28 1.28 6.64
CA PHE A 83 1.43 2.62 7.21
C PHE A 83 2.77 3.27 6.85
N GLU A 84 3.88 2.56 7.04
CA GLU A 84 5.24 3.07 6.82
C GLU A 84 5.63 3.09 5.33
N ALA A 85 4.91 2.37 4.48
CA ALA A 85 5.20 2.32 3.05
C ALA A 85 4.54 3.50 2.33
N SER A 86 5.21 4.00 1.30
CA SER A 86 4.63 4.93 0.32
C SER A 86 4.42 4.20 -1.01
N GLY A 87 3.66 4.80 -1.92
CA GLY A 87 3.56 4.29 -3.29
C GLY A 87 2.15 4.32 -3.86
N VAL A 88 1.94 3.53 -4.91
CA VAL A 88 0.72 3.57 -5.74
C VAL A 88 -0.43 2.84 -5.06
N LEU A 89 -1.48 3.57 -4.68
CA LEU A 89 -2.76 2.99 -4.27
C LEU A 89 -3.77 3.17 -5.40
N LEU A 90 -4.43 2.07 -5.79
CA LEU A 90 -5.45 2.05 -6.84
C LEU A 90 -6.83 2.03 -6.20
N LEU A 91 -7.67 2.98 -6.60
CA LEU A 91 -9.02 3.20 -6.09
C LEU A 91 -10.03 3.03 -7.22
N ALA A 92 -11.12 2.33 -6.94
CA ALA A 92 -12.26 2.23 -7.83
C ALA A 92 -13.21 3.43 -7.64
N LYS A 93 -13.59 4.07 -8.74
CA LYS A 93 -14.59 5.14 -8.82
C LYS A 93 -16.02 4.60 -8.94
N THR A 94 -16.18 3.30 -9.18
CA THR A 94 -17.49 2.63 -9.30
C THR A 94 -17.51 1.29 -8.56
N LYS A 95 -18.70 0.80 -8.19
CA LYS A 95 -18.86 -0.54 -7.59
C LYS A 95 -18.43 -1.68 -8.54
N PRO A 96 -18.78 -1.68 -9.85
CA PRO A 96 -18.28 -2.69 -10.77
C PRO A 96 -16.75 -2.72 -10.86
N ALA A 97 -16.10 -1.55 -10.90
CA ALA A 97 -14.63 -1.47 -10.88
C ALA A 97 -14.04 -2.03 -9.57
N LEU A 98 -14.67 -1.78 -8.42
CA LEU A 98 -14.22 -2.37 -7.16
C LEU A 98 -14.26 -3.89 -7.20
N VAL A 99 -15.35 -4.48 -7.69
CA VAL A 99 -15.48 -5.94 -7.78
C VAL A 99 -14.43 -6.52 -8.71
N ALA A 100 -14.20 -5.90 -9.87
CA ALA A 100 -13.15 -6.30 -10.81
C ALA A 100 -11.76 -6.27 -10.15
N LEU A 101 -11.41 -5.16 -9.50
CA LEU A 101 -10.14 -5.04 -8.79
C LEU A 101 -10.02 -6.08 -7.67
N ALA A 102 -11.05 -6.27 -6.86
CA ALA A 102 -11.03 -7.25 -5.77
C ALA A 102 -10.76 -8.68 -6.28
N ASN A 103 -11.36 -9.04 -7.42
CA ASN A 103 -11.11 -10.33 -8.08
C ASN A 103 -9.67 -10.44 -8.59
N GLU A 104 -9.14 -9.41 -9.25
CA GLU A 104 -7.77 -9.42 -9.76
C GLU A 104 -6.73 -9.51 -8.63
N PHE A 105 -6.86 -8.69 -7.59
CA PHE A 105 -5.99 -8.73 -6.42
C PHE A 105 -6.14 -10.06 -5.66
N GLY A 106 -7.36 -10.58 -5.52
CA GLY A 106 -7.61 -11.89 -4.91
C GLY A 106 -6.96 -13.05 -5.68
N ALA A 107 -6.87 -12.92 -7.01
CA ALA A 107 -6.19 -13.86 -7.89
C ALA A 107 -4.67 -13.60 -8.03
N ASN A 108 -4.11 -12.60 -7.35
CA ASN A 108 -2.71 -12.15 -7.47
C ASN A 108 -2.28 -11.84 -8.92
N LEU A 109 -3.20 -11.33 -9.75
CA LEU A 109 -2.90 -10.96 -11.15
C LEU A 109 -2.06 -9.68 -11.27
N PRO A 110 -2.27 -8.62 -10.46
CA PRO A 110 -1.49 -7.41 -10.58
C PRO A 110 -0.01 -7.65 -10.28
N THR A 111 0.87 -7.15 -11.16
CA THR A 111 2.30 -7.08 -10.89
C THR A 111 2.58 -5.91 -9.97
N LYS A 112 3.15 -6.18 -8.80
CA LYS A 112 3.51 -5.18 -7.80
C LYS A 112 5.03 -5.11 -7.68
N THR A 113 5.56 -3.91 -7.85
CA THR A 113 6.99 -3.62 -7.71
C THR A 113 7.19 -2.61 -6.59
N TYR A 114 8.14 -2.91 -5.71
CA TYR A 114 8.59 -2.00 -4.67
C TYR A 114 10.09 -1.79 -4.77
N VAL A 115 10.53 -0.67 -4.20
CA VAL A 115 11.94 -0.40 -3.94
C VAL A 115 12.12 -0.29 -2.43
N ALA A 116 13.11 -1.00 -1.89
CA ALA A 116 13.40 -1.00 -0.47
C ALA A 116 14.91 -0.86 -0.24
N LEU A 117 15.30 -0.01 0.72
CA LEU A 117 16.65 0.04 1.24
C LEU A 117 16.72 -0.87 2.47
N THR A 118 17.56 -1.89 2.43
CA THR A 118 17.78 -2.82 3.55
C THR A 118 19.20 -2.73 4.10
N ARG A 119 19.41 -3.18 5.33
CA ARG A 119 20.73 -3.30 5.95
C ARG A 119 21.36 -4.62 5.53
N GLY A 120 22.68 -4.61 5.32
CA GLY A 120 23.45 -5.79 4.91
C GLY A 120 23.56 -5.92 3.39
N MET A 121 24.20 -7.01 2.97
CA MET A 121 24.50 -7.31 1.58
C MET A 121 24.03 -8.75 1.31
N PRO A 122 22.99 -8.95 0.48
CA PRO A 122 22.62 -10.27 0.02
C PRO A 122 23.81 -10.97 -0.66
N ALA A 123 23.93 -12.28 -0.48
CA ALA A 123 25.00 -13.06 -1.11
C ALA A 123 24.84 -13.10 -2.64
N GLU A 124 23.61 -13.13 -3.12
CA GLU A 124 23.26 -13.20 -4.54
C GLU A 124 22.60 -11.89 -5.02
N PRO A 125 22.86 -11.46 -6.27
CA PRO A 125 22.26 -10.25 -6.83
C PRO A 125 20.76 -10.41 -7.08
N GLU A 126 20.26 -11.63 -7.22
CA GLU A 126 18.85 -11.98 -7.34
C GLU A 126 18.56 -13.16 -6.42
N PHE A 127 17.49 -13.09 -5.64
CA PHE A 127 17.12 -14.16 -4.72
C PHE A 127 15.61 -14.20 -4.48
N THR A 128 15.11 -15.35 -4.05
CA THR A 128 13.69 -15.55 -3.76
C THR A 128 13.52 -16.01 -2.31
N VAL A 129 12.57 -15.41 -1.60
CA VAL A 129 12.17 -15.83 -0.27
C VAL A 129 10.79 -16.49 -0.36
N ASP A 130 10.77 -17.81 -0.20
CA ASP A 130 9.55 -18.62 -0.04
C ASP A 130 9.42 -19.04 1.43
N ALA A 131 8.81 -18.17 2.23
CA ALA A 131 8.67 -18.38 3.66
C ALA A 131 7.29 -17.94 4.12
N LYS A 132 6.54 -18.89 4.69
CA LYS A 132 5.17 -18.67 5.19
C LYS A 132 5.13 -17.57 6.24
N ILE A 133 4.07 -16.75 6.21
CA ILE A 133 3.88 -15.62 7.12
C ILE A 133 2.63 -15.81 7.98
N GLY A 134 2.78 -15.58 9.29
CA GLY A 134 1.71 -15.62 10.28
C GLY A 134 1.77 -14.44 11.26
N PRO A 135 0.70 -14.20 12.04
CA PRO A 135 0.69 -13.16 13.05
C PRO A 135 1.70 -13.45 14.18
N GLN A 136 2.32 -12.40 14.71
CA GLN A 136 3.15 -12.48 15.90
C GLN A 136 2.26 -12.66 17.14
N THR A 137 2.51 -13.70 17.93
CA THR A 137 1.66 -14.05 19.08
C THR A 137 1.83 -13.11 20.28
N ARG A 138 3.00 -12.47 20.42
CA ARG A 138 3.32 -11.60 21.56
C ARG A 138 2.99 -10.12 21.35
N GLN A 139 2.83 -9.68 20.10
CA GLN A 139 2.60 -8.28 19.76
C GLN A 139 1.58 -8.17 18.62
N LEU A 140 0.41 -7.62 18.94
CA LEU A 140 -0.69 -7.46 17.99
C LEU A 140 -0.28 -6.58 16.81
N GLY A 141 -0.82 -6.88 15.63
CA GLY A 141 -0.54 -6.15 14.39
C GLY A 141 0.82 -6.48 13.73
N LEU A 142 1.73 -7.18 14.41
CA LEU A 142 2.98 -7.64 13.80
C LEU A 142 2.84 -9.00 13.13
N MET A 143 3.71 -9.24 12.15
CA MET A 143 3.79 -10.46 11.36
C MET A 143 5.18 -11.06 11.49
N ARG A 144 5.30 -12.37 11.36
CA ARG A 144 6.57 -13.13 11.43
C ARG A 144 6.56 -14.28 10.45
N ILE A 145 7.74 -14.84 10.19
CA ILE A 145 7.85 -16.16 9.56
C ILE A 145 7.24 -17.20 10.50
N ASP A 146 6.34 -18.01 9.95
CA ASP A 146 5.61 -19.07 10.66
C ASP A 146 5.53 -20.31 9.78
N THR A 147 6.44 -21.26 10.02
CA THR A 147 6.56 -22.48 9.22
C THR A 147 5.42 -23.47 9.47
N GLN A 148 4.80 -23.43 10.64
CA GLN A 148 3.75 -24.37 11.05
C GLN A 148 2.36 -23.91 10.61
N GLY A 149 1.97 -22.68 10.99
CA GLY A 149 0.62 -22.15 10.79
C GLY A 149 0.51 -20.99 9.80
N GLY A 150 1.64 -20.52 9.26
CA GLY A 150 1.66 -19.36 8.37
C GLY A 150 1.01 -19.62 7.01
N LYS A 151 0.57 -18.53 6.39
CA LYS A 151 0.05 -18.56 5.00
C LYS A 151 1.23 -18.50 4.02
N LYS A 152 1.14 -19.24 2.91
CA LYS A 152 2.13 -19.20 1.83
C LYS A 152 2.41 -17.76 1.40
N ALA A 153 3.70 -17.41 1.31
CA ALA A 153 4.16 -16.09 0.91
C ALA A 153 5.46 -16.20 0.12
N LEU A 154 5.52 -15.53 -1.03
CA LEU A 154 6.64 -15.61 -1.96
C LEU A 154 7.02 -14.21 -2.45
N THR A 155 8.30 -13.84 -2.30
CA THR A 155 8.83 -12.55 -2.77
C THR A 155 10.13 -12.75 -3.53
N GLN A 156 10.22 -12.14 -4.71
CA GLN A 156 11.46 -12.06 -5.49
C GLN A 156 12.16 -10.73 -5.21
N PHE A 157 13.48 -10.79 -5.07
CA PHE A 157 14.33 -9.65 -4.81
C PHE A 157 15.43 -9.55 -5.85
N LYS A 158 15.77 -8.33 -6.22
CA LYS A 158 16.91 -8.04 -7.11
C LYS A 158 17.66 -6.83 -6.58
N VAL A 159 18.98 -6.94 -6.46
CA VAL A 159 19.88 -5.84 -6.11
C VAL A 159 19.85 -4.80 -7.22
N ILE A 160 19.50 -3.57 -6.86
CA ILE A 160 19.61 -2.39 -7.73
C ILE A 160 20.99 -1.76 -7.53
N GLU A 161 21.36 -1.51 -6.27
CA GLU A 161 22.60 -0.82 -5.91
C GLU A 161 23.05 -1.24 -4.51
N GLN A 162 24.36 -1.28 -4.29
CA GLN A 162 24.97 -1.58 -3.00
C GLN A 162 25.71 -0.36 -2.46
N PHE A 163 25.50 -0.08 -1.18
CA PHE A 163 26.18 0.95 -0.43
C PHE A 163 26.95 0.30 0.73
N ARG A 164 27.76 1.10 1.45
CA ARG A 164 28.45 0.60 2.65
C ARG A 164 27.44 0.17 3.71
N GLY A 165 27.24 -1.14 3.86
CA GLY A 165 26.37 -1.75 4.87
C GLY A 165 24.87 -1.72 4.56
N TYR A 166 24.48 -1.26 3.36
CA TYR A 166 23.08 -1.20 2.90
C TYR A 166 22.96 -1.64 1.46
N THR A 167 21.79 -2.15 1.09
CA THR A 167 21.47 -2.57 -0.28
C THR A 167 20.12 -2.03 -0.69
N LEU A 168 20.06 -1.40 -1.86
CA LEU A 168 18.82 -1.02 -2.52
C LEU A 168 18.31 -2.20 -3.34
N LEU A 169 17.07 -2.61 -3.08
CA LEU A 169 16.45 -3.78 -3.67
C LEU A 169 15.20 -3.39 -4.46
N HIS A 170 15.04 -3.98 -5.63
CA HIS A 170 13.75 -4.19 -6.25
C HIS A 170 13.09 -5.39 -5.57
N CYS A 171 11.84 -5.23 -5.14
CA CYS A 171 11.08 -6.27 -4.44
C CYS A 171 9.76 -6.52 -5.18
N GLN A 172 9.51 -7.77 -5.55
CA GLN A 172 8.31 -8.20 -6.24
C GLN A 172 7.59 -9.30 -5.43
N PRO A 173 6.60 -8.93 -4.61
CA PRO A 173 5.79 -9.91 -3.90
C PRO A 173 4.81 -10.57 -4.87
N LEU A 174 4.93 -11.90 -5.01
CA LEU A 174 4.06 -12.73 -5.85
C LEU A 174 2.78 -13.17 -5.13
N THR A 175 2.71 -12.87 -3.83
CA THR A 175 1.53 -13.07 -2.97
C THR A 175 1.26 -11.79 -2.21
N ASP A 176 0.05 -11.65 -1.65
CA ASP A 176 -0.34 -10.46 -0.87
C ASP A 176 -0.54 -10.77 0.62
N ARG A 177 0.56 -10.85 1.39
CA ARG A 177 0.49 -10.98 2.85
C ARG A 177 0.82 -9.66 3.55
N THR A 178 0.16 -9.42 4.68
CA THR A 178 0.43 -8.28 5.55
C THR A 178 1.93 -8.23 5.90
N HIS A 179 2.55 -7.07 5.73
CA HIS A 179 3.97 -6.82 6.00
C HIS A 179 4.96 -7.73 5.24
N GLN A 180 4.55 -8.36 4.14
CA GLN A 180 5.32 -9.44 3.49
C GLN A 180 6.78 -9.10 3.21
N ILE A 181 7.03 -8.03 2.45
CA ILE A 181 8.39 -7.60 2.09
C ILE A 181 9.22 -7.32 3.35
N ARG A 182 8.63 -6.64 4.34
CA ARG A 182 9.30 -6.29 5.60
C ARG A 182 9.65 -7.52 6.43
N VAL A 183 8.80 -8.55 6.43
CA VAL A 183 9.06 -9.81 7.13
C VAL A 183 10.11 -10.64 6.39
N HIS A 184 10.06 -10.66 5.05
CA HIS A 184 11.02 -11.41 4.22
C HIS A 184 12.41 -10.79 4.17
N LEU A 185 12.54 -9.48 4.43
CA LEU A 185 13.83 -8.77 4.51
C LEU A 185 14.44 -8.72 5.93
N ARG A 186 13.83 -9.39 6.91
CA ARG A 186 14.32 -9.44 8.30
C ARG A 186 15.21 -10.63 8.58
#